data_AF-A0A382RDJ6-F1
#
_entry.id   AF-A0A382RDJ6-F1
#
_cell.length_a   1.000
_cell.length_b   1.000
_cell.length_c   1.000
_cell.angle_alpha   90.00
_cell.angle_beta   90.00
_cell.angle_gamma   90.00
#
_symmetry.space_group_name_H-M   'P 1'
#
loop_
_entity.id
_entity.type
_entity.pdbx_description
1 polymer ?
#
loop_
_entity_poly.entity_id
_entity_poly.type
_entity_poly.pdbx_seq_one_letter_code
_entity_poly.pdbx_strand_id
1 'polypeptide(L)'
;MTIHLHQYDIPKDLLFSDFVAVDTETTGLNVKRDRLCLVQLSAGDGDAHLVQFPTPRYDAPHLKQLLIDPTVVKLFHFARFDVGVLFERLNVWCTP
;
A
#
# COMPACT_ATOMS: atom_id res chain seq x y z
N MET A 1 -11.53 -13.92 9.16
CA MET A 1 -10.21 -13.32 8.94
C MET A 1 -9.50 -14.11 7.87
N THR A 2 -9.60 -13.61 6.63
CA THR A 2 -8.93 -14.17 5.47
C THR A 2 -7.77 -13.28 5.07
N ILE A 3 -6.65 -13.90 4.68
CA ILE A 3 -5.50 -13.18 4.15
C ILE A 3 -5.45 -13.41 2.65
N HIS A 4 -5.58 -12.33 1.88
CA HIS A 4 -5.46 -12.33 0.42
C HIS A 4 -4.07 -11.83 0.04
N LEU A 5 -3.24 -12.72 -0.50
CA LEU A 5 -1.92 -12.36 -1.01
C LEU A 5 -1.99 -12.04 -2.51
N HIS A 6 -1.59 -10.83 -2.88
CA HIS A 6 -1.48 -10.37 -4.26
C HIS A 6 -0.03 -10.09 -4.59
N GLN A 7 0.40 -10.41 -5.82
CA GLN A 7 1.75 -10.09 -6.28
C GLN A 7 1.72 -8.88 -7.20
N TYR A 8 2.56 -7.90 -6.88
CA TYR A 8 2.79 -6.64 -7.61
C TYR A 8 1.64 -5.63 -7.60
N ASP A 9 0.37 -6.05 -7.59
CA ASP A 9 -0.77 -5.14 -7.54
C ASP A 9 -2.01 -5.79 -6.92
N ILE A 10 -3.03 -4.98 -6.60
CA ILE A 10 -4.37 -5.46 -6.25
C ILE A 10 -5.23 -5.73 -7.50
N PRO A 11 -6.27 -6.59 -7.40
CA PRO A 11 -7.26 -6.77 -8.45
C PRO A 11 -7.99 -5.46 -8.77
N LYS A 12 -8.34 -5.26 -10.05
CA LYS A 12 -9.04 -4.05 -10.52
C LYS A 12 -10.42 -3.86 -9.87
N ASP A 13 -11.06 -4.96 -9.52
CA ASP A 13 -12.40 -5.04 -8.93
C ASP A 13 -12.38 -4.99 -7.40
N LEU A 14 -11.20 -4.92 -6.77
CA LEU A 14 -11.08 -4.65 -5.35
C LEU A 14 -11.25 -3.15 -5.09
N LEU A 15 -12.35 -2.78 -4.45
CA LEU A 15 -12.71 -1.40 -4.18
C LEU A 15 -12.76 -1.11 -2.68
N PHE A 16 -12.32 0.09 -2.31
CA PHE A 16 -12.44 0.66 -0.97
C PHE A 16 -13.24 1.96 -1.10
N SER A 17 -14.13 2.25 -0.16
CA SER A 17 -15.06 3.39 -0.28
C SER A 17 -14.82 4.50 0.73
N ASP A 18 -14.75 4.19 2.04
CA ASP A 18 -14.68 5.23 3.08
C ASP A 18 -13.26 5.44 3.58
N PHE A 19 -12.59 4.33 3.90
CA PHE A 19 -11.22 4.31 4.37
C PHE A 19 -10.54 3.00 4.02
N VAL A 20 -9.21 3.02 4.09
CA VAL A 20 -8.38 1.82 4.10
C VAL A 20 -7.25 2.01 5.10
N ALA A 21 -7.06 1.05 5.99
CA ALA A 21 -5.87 0.98 6.83
C ALA A 21 -4.68 0.52 5.98
N VAL A 22 -3.56 1.24 6.06
CA VAL A 22 -2.36 1.00 5.25
C VAL A 22 -1.14 0.88 6.17
N ASP A 23 -0.32 -0.11 5.89
CA ASP A 23 1.00 -0.31 6.52
C ASP A 23 2.01 -0.79 5.47
N THR A 24 3.32 -0.63 5.72
CA THR A 24 4.36 -1.05 4.78
C THR A 24 5.48 -1.88 5.42
N GLU A 25 5.92 -2.91 4.71
CA GLU A 25 7.11 -3.68 5.09
C GLU A 25 8.27 -3.37 4.15
N THR A 26 9.45 -3.16 4.73
CA THR A 26 10.66 -2.80 3.99
C THR A 26 11.86 -3.61 4.44
N THR A 27 12.94 -3.64 3.64
CA THR A 27 14.18 -4.30 4.07
C THR A 27 14.95 -3.56 5.17
N GLY A 28 14.53 -2.34 5.51
CA GLY A 28 15.18 -1.49 6.51
C GLY A 28 14.63 -0.06 6.50
N LEU A 29 15.12 0.78 7.41
CA LEU A 29 14.55 2.09 7.70
C LEU A 29 15.15 3.26 6.88
N ASN A 30 15.93 2.98 5.84
CA ASN A 30 16.47 4.02 4.96
C ASN A 30 15.66 4.10 3.66
N VAL A 31 14.79 5.10 3.56
CA VAL A 31 13.89 5.33 2.40
C VAL A 31 14.61 5.28 1.05
N LYS A 32 15.83 5.84 0.95
CA LYS A 32 16.59 5.90 -0.31
C LYS A 32 17.20 4.56 -0.71
N ARG A 33 17.65 3.77 0.27
CA ARG A 33 18.35 2.50 0.03
C ARG A 33 17.39 1.30 0.01
N ASP A 34 16.49 1.22 0.99
CA ASP A 34 15.74 0.02 1.31
C ASP A 34 14.50 -0.13 0.44
N ARG A 35 14.16 -1.37 0.10
CA ARG A 35 13.04 -1.67 -0.81
C ARG A 35 11.73 -1.74 -0.05
N LEU A 36 10.65 -1.35 -0.73
CA LEU A 36 9.30 -1.76 -0.37
C LEU A 36 9.14 -3.25 -0.71
N CYS A 37 8.71 -4.06 0.27
CA CYS A 37 8.50 -5.49 0.17
C CYS A 37 7.01 -5.86 0.18
N LEU A 38 6.23 -5.17 1.00
CA LEU A 38 4.80 -5.45 1.19
C LEU A 38 4.05 -4.14 1.47
N VAL A 39 2.82 -4.06 1.01
CA VAL A 39 1.82 -3.10 1.50
C VAL A 39 0.65 -3.90 2.06
N GLN A 40 0.27 -3.63 3.31
CA GLN A 40 -0.93 -4.20 3.92
C GLN A 40 -2.11 -3.24 3.76
N LEU A 41 -3.27 -3.78 3.40
CA LEU A 41 -4.53 -3.04 3.26
C LEU A 41 -5.65 -3.74 4.03
N SER A 42 -6.49 -2.99 4.75
CA SER A 42 -7.71 -3.52 5.36
C SER A 42 -8.83 -2.48 5.41
N ALA A 43 -10.06 -2.91 5.12
CA ALA A 43 -11.27 -2.10 5.21
C ALA A 43 -11.98 -2.24 6.59
N GLY A 44 -11.42 -3.01 7.53
CA GLY A 44 -12.06 -3.28 8.82
C GLY A 44 -13.22 -4.30 8.75
N ASP A 45 -13.39 -4.98 7.62
CA ASP A 45 -14.34 -6.07 7.37
C ASP A 45 -13.84 -7.45 7.86
N GLY A 46 -12.63 -7.49 8.40
CA GLY A 46 -11.99 -8.69 8.91
C GLY A 46 -11.05 -9.36 7.92
N ASP A 47 -10.95 -8.86 6.68
CA ASP A 47 -9.99 -9.35 5.69
C ASP A 47 -8.77 -8.42 5.56
N ALA A 48 -7.66 -9.03 5.15
CA ALA A 48 -6.40 -8.35 4.92
C ALA A 48 -5.89 -8.63 3.50
N HIS A 49 -5.55 -7.59 2.77
CA HIS A 49 -4.97 -7.68 1.44
C HIS A 49 -3.49 -7.31 1.53
N LEU A 50 -2.63 -8.25 1.14
CA LEU A 50 -1.18 -8.09 1.17
C LEU A 50 -0.67 -7.94 -0.26
N VAL A 51 -0.14 -6.78 -0.62
CA VAL A 51 0.47 -6.54 -1.94
C VAL A 51 1.97 -6.74 -1.83
N GLN A 52 2.45 -7.90 -2.29
CA GLN A 52 3.84 -8.29 -2.19
C GLN A 52 4.63 -7.86 -3.42
N PHE A 53 5.85 -7.37 -3.19
CA PHE A 53 6.85 -7.05 -4.21
C PHE A 53 8.05 -7.99 -4.06
N PRO A 54 8.05 -9.20 -4.66
CA PRO A 54 9.14 -10.17 -4.53
C PRO A 54 10.48 -9.66 -5.09
N THR A 55 10.40 -8.74 -6.06
CA THR A 55 11.54 -8.08 -6.70
C THR A 55 11.28 -6.56 -6.69
N PRO A 56 12.29 -5.69 -6.91
CA PRO A 56 12.11 -4.24 -6.88
C PRO A 56 11.42 -3.72 -8.17
N ARG A 57 10.29 -4.34 -8.53
CA ARG A 57 9.39 -3.97 -9.61
C ARG A 57 8.11 -3.45 -8.97
N TYR A 58 7.72 -2.23 -9.30
CA TYR A 58 6.65 -1.49 -8.63
C TYR A 58 5.51 -1.09 -9.57
N ASP A 59 5.18 -2.00 -10.48
CA ASP A 59 4.07 -1.89 -11.44
C ASP A 59 2.75 -2.25 -10.74
N ALA A 60 2.20 -1.27 -10.02
CA ALA A 60 0.98 -1.42 -9.23
C ALA A 60 -0.06 -0.32 -9.57
N PRO A 61 -0.60 -0.28 -10.80
CA PRO A 61 -1.52 0.78 -11.22
C PRO A 61 -2.77 0.92 -10.33
N HIS A 62 -3.37 -0.18 -9.86
CA HIS A 62 -4.58 -0.09 -9.04
C HIS A 62 -4.27 0.32 -7.60
N LEU A 63 -3.18 -0.19 -7.03
CA LEU A 63 -2.70 0.28 -5.73
C LEU A 63 -2.37 1.78 -5.78
N LYS A 64 -1.67 2.23 -6.83
CA LYS A 64 -1.37 3.67 -7.02
C LYS A 64 -2.65 4.49 -7.09
N GLN A 65 -3.66 4.02 -7.83
CA GLN A 65 -4.96 4.66 -7.92
C GLN A 65 -5.62 4.80 -6.55
N LEU A 66 -5.65 3.72 -5.75
CA LEU A 66 -6.18 3.75 -4.38
C LEU A 66 -5.43 4.76 -3.49
N LEU A 67 -4.09 4.78 -3.56
CA LEU A 67 -3.28 5.66 -2.70
C LEU A 67 -3.50 7.15 -3.00
N ILE A 68 -3.76 7.51 -4.27
CA ILE A 68 -4.01 8.91 -4.68
C ILE A 68 -5.50 9.29 -4.69
N ASP A 69 -6.41 8.36 -4.41
CA ASP A 69 -7.85 8.62 -4.47
C ASP A 69 -8.27 9.48 -3.29
N PRO A 70 -8.69 10.74 -3.48
CA PRO A 70 -9.01 11.62 -2.37
C PRO A 70 -10.38 11.31 -1.71
N THR A 71 -11.11 10.32 -2.23
CA THR A 71 -12.41 9.92 -1.70
C THR A 71 -12.30 8.81 -0.65
N VAL A 72 -11.14 8.16 -0.54
CA VAL A 72 -10.89 7.04 0.40
C VAL A 72 -9.84 7.45 1.41
N VAL A 73 -10.16 7.57 2.69
CA VAL A 73 -9.17 7.97 3.71
C VAL A 73 -8.11 6.88 3.91
N LYS A 74 -6.81 7.20 3.74
CA LYS A 74 -5.71 6.27 4.07
C LYS A 74 -5.33 6.43 5.54
N LEU A 75 -5.64 5.42 6.36
CA LEU A 75 -5.34 5.38 7.79
C LEU A 75 -3.99 4.68 8.01
N PHE A 76 -3.04 5.39 8.61
CA PHE A 76 -1.71 4.86 8.94
C PHE A 76 -1.45 4.98 10.45
N HIS A 77 -0.56 4.15 10.96
CA HIS A 77 0.03 4.33 12.29
C HIS A 77 1.44 4.92 12.16
N PHE A 78 1.60 6.22 12.41
CA PHE A 78 2.90 6.92 12.29
C PHE A 78 3.48 6.95 10.85
N ALA A 79 2.66 7.38 9.90
CA ALA A 79 2.86 7.31 8.44
C ALA A 79 4.14 7.92 7.81
N ARG A 80 4.99 8.61 8.56
CA ARG A 80 6.07 9.45 7.98
C ARG A 80 7.01 8.62 7.10
N PHE A 81 7.35 7.43 7.57
CA PHE A 81 8.22 6.51 6.85
C PHE A 81 7.47 5.86 5.68
N ASP A 82 6.26 5.34 5.94
CA ASP A 82 5.43 4.64 4.95
C ASP A 82 5.15 5.50 3.73
N VAL A 83 4.65 6.72 3.93
CA VAL A 83 4.36 7.66 2.84
C VAL A 83 5.64 8.01 2.07
N GLY A 84 6.78 8.12 2.77
CA GLY A 84 8.07 8.36 2.12
C GLY A 84 8.53 7.22 1.22
N VAL A 85 8.36 5.97 1.67
CA VAL A 85 8.71 4.78 0.88
C VAL A 85 7.73 4.56 -0.27
N LEU A 86 6.43 4.76 -0.04
CA LEU A 86 5.42 4.69 -1.10
C LEU A 86 5.71 5.73 -2.18
N PHE A 87 6.09 6.95 -1.83
CA PHE A 87 6.53 7.94 -2.80
C PHE A 87 7.80 7.49 -3.55
N GLU A 88 8.85 7.07 -2.84
CA GLU A 88 10.12 6.67 -3.48
C GLU A 88 9.97 5.46 -4.41
N ARG A 89 9.07 4.51 -4.10
CA ARG A 89 8.95 3.23 -4.82
C ARG A 89 7.78 3.20 -5.81
N LEU A 90 6.65 3.83 -5.49
CA LEU A 90 5.45 3.86 -6.34
C LEU A 90 5.27 5.20 -7.09
N ASN A 91 6.03 6.23 -6.73
CA ASN A 91 5.98 7.57 -7.31
C ASN A 91 4.60 8.25 -7.17
N VAL A 92 3.97 8.08 -6.01
CA VAL A 92 2.68 8.70 -5.66
C VAL A 92 2.71 9.22 -4.22
N TRP A 93 2.00 10.32 -3.97
CA TRP A 93 1.72 10.79 -2.62
C TRP A 93 0.36 10.26 -2.18
N CYS A 94 0.29 9.74 -0.95
CA CYS A 94 -0.99 9.44 -0.34
C CYS A 94 -1.73 10.74 -0.07
N THR A 95 -2.87 10.95 -0.72
CA THR A 95 -3.78 12.07 -0.44
C THR A 95 -4.85 11.61 0.54
N PRO A 96 -5.41 12.44 1.44
CA PRO A 96 -6.64 12.08 2.14
C PRO A 96 -7.74 11.79 1.14
#